data_AF-A0A4Z1I470-F1
#
_entry.id   AF-A0A4Z1I470-F1
#
_cell.length_a   1.000
_cell.length_b   1.000
_cell.length_c   1.000
_cell.angle_alpha   90.00
_cell.angle_beta   90.00
_cell.angle_gamma   90.00
#
_symmetry.space_group_name_H-M   'P 1'
#
loop_
_entity.id
_entity.type
_entity.pdbx_description
1 polymer ?
#
loop_
_entity_poly.entity_id
_entity_poly.type
_entity_poly.pdbx_seq_one_letter_code
_entity_poly.pdbx_strand_id
1 'polypeptide(L)'
;MSRWFRSAVKEAPRMVGEDEEQHLRDVEAAMLKLLNDDIDEADKLLKKNNSSYHHLGRGISGFLSAMMGVEKDLLKEAAIILLEAENKSWEDMKKAQKESTAFQSNIYPQGTEYLLCYSVAQLTSAITAVLSGSITEAVKGFYKLRKAYLTLDGILEIENKYLEKMASSSSSTTSLTSRPPSRKSTLPAVTVDDIAHQTANFSVGDLDEKMDENNASFPDVSRPPSPPSVTNPYDIDPALAEKVFTNRTDIFIHSGVRLCCGLLLLVFSMIEKPIFNKILYIVGFKGDRERGTRLLWQATRYQNFNSAIAAIALLGYYNGLVGFCDILPTDAGADENLTGYPKKKCQALLAEMKIRHPDSRLWKLEEARMLSYNQDLKGALEILEENSKSKMKQIAMINTFEMALTTLFFHEYQKSATA
;
A
#
# COMPACT_ATOMS: atom_id res chain seq x y z
N MET A 1 -10.03 -19.05 53.65
CA MET A 1 -9.37 -17.87 53.06
C MET A 1 -9.07 -18.16 51.60
N SER A 2 -9.89 -17.63 50.66
CA SER A 2 -9.56 -17.49 49.23
C SER A 2 -10.80 -17.03 48.44
N ARG A 3 -11.25 -15.80 48.70
CA ARG A 3 -12.25 -15.09 47.88
C ARG A 3 -11.77 -13.65 47.69
N TRP A 4 -10.93 -13.44 46.69
CA TRP A 4 -10.46 -12.16 46.12
C TRP A 4 -9.39 -12.56 45.08
N PHE A 5 -9.43 -12.27 43.79
CA PHE A 5 -10.06 -11.22 42.99
C PHE A 5 -10.67 -11.84 41.72
N ARG A 6 -11.97 -11.65 41.47
CA ARG A 6 -12.46 -11.60 40.07
C ARG A 6 -12.52 -10.12 39.73
N SER A 7 -11.48 -9.61 39.07
CA SER A 7 -11.59 -8.35 38.35
C SER A 7 -12.78 -8.48 37.40
N ALA A 8 -13.73 -7.54 37.48
CA ALA A 8 -14.79 -7.46 36.50
C ALA A 8 -14.13 -7.16 35.15
N VAL A 9 -13.91 -8.22 34.34
CA VAL A 9 -13.55 -8.07 32.94
C VAL A 9 -14.71 -7.29 32.34
N LYS A 10 -14.51 -6.00 32.06
CA LYS A 10 -15.44 -5.21 31.25
C LYS A 10 -15.66 -6.02 29.99
N GLU A 11 -16.88 -6.49 29.80
CA GLU A 11 -17.25 -7.25 28.61
C GLU A 11 -16.86 -6.40 27.40
N ALA A 12 -15.93 -6.89 26.58
CA ALA A 12 -15.49 -6.16 25.41
C ALA A 12 -16.74 -5.93 24.54
N PRO A 13 -16.96 -4.71 24.03
CA PRO A 13 -18.15 -4.41 23.23
C PRO A 13 -18.20 -5.38 22.05
N ARG A 14 -19.37 -5.94 21.75
CA ARG A 14 -19.54 -6.87 20.61
C ARG A 14 -19.10 -6.19 19.31
N MET A 15 -18.40 -6.93 18.47
CA MET A 15 -18.02 -6.51 17.13
C MET A 15 -19.20 -6.74 16.18
N VAL A 16 -19.73 -5.64 15.64
CA VAL A 16 -20.85 -5.64 14.71
C VAL A 16 -20.36 -5.10 13.37
N GLY A 17 -20.57 -5.85 12.29
CA GLY A 17 -20.06 -5.48 10.97
C GLY A 17 -20.45 -4.08 10.49
N GLU A 18 -21.68 -3.62 10.81
CA GLU A 18 -22.17 -2.29 10.45
C GLU A 18 -21.40 -1.17 11.18
N ASP A 19 -21.10 -1.35 12.47
CA ASP A 19 -20.32 -0.38 13.27
C ASP A 19 -18.88 -0.30 12.75
N GLU A 20 -18.28 -1.44 12.40
CA GLU A 20 -16.92 -1.51 11.85
C GLU A 20 -16.83 -0.89 10.45
N GLU A 21 -17.85 -1.08 9.61
CA GLU A 21 -17.93 -0.38 8.32
C GLU A 21 -18.02 1.14 8.54
N GLN A 22 -18.81 1.61 9.51
CA GLN A 22 -18.87 3.04 9.83
C GLN A 22 -17.52 3.57 10.31
N HIS A 23 -16.80 2.81 11.13
CA HIS A 23 -15.44 3.17 11.54
C HIS A 23 -14.47 3.26 10.35
N LEU A 24 -14.55 2.34 9.40
CA LEU A 24 -13.77 2.40 8.17
C LEU A 24 -14.10 3.66 7.36
N ARG A 25 -15.40 3.99 7.20
CA ARG A 25 -15.85 5.21 6.50
C ARG A 25 -15.31 6.49 7.13
N ASP A 26 -15.38 6.59 8.45
CA ASP A 26 -14.90 7.74 9.21
C ASP A 26 -13.39 7.95 8.98
N VAL A 27 -12.61 6.87 8.99
CA VAL A 27 -11.16 6.92 8.76
C VAL A 27 -10.82 7.24 7.31
N GLU A 28 -11.52 6.64 6.34
CA GLU A 28 -11.34 6.99 4.92
C GLU A 28 -11.58 8.48 4.70
N ALA A 29 -12.65 9.05 5.26
CA ALA A 29 -12.94 10.47 5.17
C ALA A 29 -11.84 11.33 5.82
N ALA A 30 -11.35 10.94 6.99
CA ALA A 30 -10.27 11.65 7.67
C ALA A 30 -8.95 11.61 6.88
N MET A 31 -8.60 10.46 6.31
CA MET A 31 -7.38 10.31 5.51
C MET A 31 -7.49 11.09 4.18
N LEU A 32 -8.68 11.21 3.59
CA LEU A 32 -8.90 12.09 2.44
C LEU A 32 -8.79 13.58 2.79
N LYS A 33 -9.16 13.99 4.02
CA LYS A 33 -8.89 15.36 4.51
C LYS A 33 -7.39 15.64 4.62
N LEU A 34 -6.62 14.67 5.10
CA LEU A 34 -5.16 14.76 5.14
C LEU A 34 -4.57 15.00 3.73
N LEU A 35 -5.06 14.28 2.72
CA LEU A 35 -4.63 14.48 1.32
C LEU A 35 -5.03 15.84 0.75
N ASN A 36 -6.05 16.48 1.30
CA ASN A 36 -6.49 17.83 0.94
C ASN A 36 -5.79 18.91 1.77
N ASP A 37 -4.63 18.62 2.37
CA ASP A 37 -3.84 19.58 3.16
C ASP A 37 -4.58 20.08 4.43
N ASP A 38 -5.57 19.32 4.92
CA ASP A 38 -6.36 19.61 6.12
C ASP A 38 -6.00 18.63 7.25
N ILE A 39 -4.79 18.80 7.80
CA ILE A 39 -4.22 17.94 8.85
C ILE A 39 -5.01 18.04 10.15
N ASP A 40 -5.46 19.25 10.51
CA ASP A 40 -6.12 19.52 11.78
C ASP A 40 -7.47 18.79 11.88
N GLU A 41 -8.30 18.89 10.83
CA GLU A 41 -9.59 18.19 10.81
C GLU A 41 -9.39 16.67 10.65
N ALA A 42 -8.38 16.22 9.89
CA ALA A 42 -8.03 14.81 9.81
C ALA A 42 -7.67 14.23 11.18
N ASP A 43 -6.81 14.89 11.95
CA ASP A 43 -6.40 14.46 13.28
C ASP A 43 -7.57 14.42 14.27
N LYS A 44 -8.44 15.44 14.23
CA LYS A 44 -9.66 15.50 15.05
C LYS A 44 -10.62 14.34 14.75
N LEU A 45 -10.84 14.01 13.47
CA LEU A 45 -11.66 12.88 13.06
C LEU A 45 -11.05 11.54 13.50
N LEU A 46 -9.74 11.37 13.30
CA LEU A 46 -9.01 10.16 13.71
C LEU A 46 -9.00 9.96 15.23
N LYS A 47 -9.02 11.03 16.03
CA LYS A 47 -9.05 10.97 17.50
C LYS A 47 -10.43 10.67 18.09
N LYS A 48 -11.49 10.70 17.28
CA LYS A 48 -12.89 10.54 17.74
C LYS A 48 -13.19 9.14 18.30
N ASN A 49 -12.72 8.09 17.64
CA ASN A 49 -12.97 6.70 18.03
C ASN A 49 -11.67 5.91 18.16
N ASN A 50 -11.73 4.78 18.85
CA ASN A 50 -10.58 3.92 19.13
C ASN A 50 -10.74 2.54 18.47
N SER A 51 -11.14 2.48 17.19
CA SER A 51 -11.13 1.22 16.43
C SER A 51 -9.75 0.95 15.82
N SER A 52 -9.54 -0.25 15.26
CA SER A 52 -8.28 -0.61 14.60
C SER A 52 -7.95 0.33 13.43
N TYR A 53 -8.98 0.67 12.62
CA TYR A 53 -8.84 1.63 11.53
C TYR A 53 -8.36 3.00 12.01
N HIS A 54 -8.87 3.48 13.16
CA HIS A 54 -8.49 4.79 13.69
C HIS A 54 -7.04 4.81 14.17
N HIS A 55 -6.57 3.75 14.82
CA HIS A 55 -5.15 3.65 15.24
C HIS A 55 -4.23 3.60 14.03
N LEU A 56 -4.60 2.82 13.01
CA LEU A 56 -3.86 2.78 11.76
C LEU A 56 -3.80 4.17 11.10
N GLY A 57 -4.94 4.85 10.97
CA GLY A 57 -5.01 6.20 10.40
C GLY A 57 -4.17 7.22 11.16
N ARG A 58 -4.18 7.19 12.50
CA ARG A 58 -3.30 8.03 13.34
C ARG A 58 -1.83 7.73 13.10
N GLY A 59 -1.46 6.46 13.02
CA GLY A 59 -0.09 6.03 12.75
C GLY A 59 0.41 6.50 11.38
N ILE A 60 -0.41 6.35 10.34
CA ILE A 60 -0.09 6.84 8.98
C ILE A 60 0.00 8.38 8.96
N SER A 61 -0.95 9.07 9.60
CA SER A 61 -0.93 10.55 9.67
C SER A 61 0.31 11.08 10.38
N GLY A 62 0.67 10.49 11.53
CA GLY A 62 1.88 10.82 12.27
C GLY A 62 3.15 10.53 11.46
N PHE A 63 3.20 9.38 10.77
CA PHE A 63 4.31 9.03 9.88
C PHE A 63 4.48 10.03 8.73
N LEU A 64 3.41 10.39 8.02
CA LEU A 64 3.45 11.37 6.94
C LEU A 64 3.91 12.75 7.44
N SER A 65 3.48 13.12 8.65
CA SER A 65 3.91 14.35 9.34
C SER A 65 5.38 14.33 9.76
N ALA A 66 5.98 13.15 9.95
CA ALA A 66 7.37 13.00 10.39
C ALA A 66 8.38 12.85 9.22
N MET A 67 7.96 12.28 8.08
CA MET A 67 8.86 11.78 7.01
C MET A 67 9.87 12.79 6.44
N MET A 68 9.54 14.07 6.30
CA MET A 68 10.46 15.04 5.64
C MET A 68 11.04 16.10 6.57
N GLY A 69 10.64 16.11 7.84
CA GLY A 69 11.34 16.89 8.87
C GLY A 69 12.50 16.12 9.51
N VAL A 70 12.54 14.78 9.33
CA VAL A 70 13.40 13.85 10.11
C VAL A 70 13.43 14.25 11.59
N GLU A 71 12.28 14.73 12.08
CA GLU A 71 12.11 15.15 13.47
C GLU A 71 12.10 13.84 14.28
N LYS A 72 13.27 13.50 14.85
CA LYS A 72 13.50 12.20 15.51
C LYS A 72 12.45 11.87 16.56
N ASP A 73 11.88 12.88 17.21
CA ASP A 73 10.86 12.71 18.23
C ASP A 73 9.49 12.39 17.62
N LEU A 74 9.10 13.04 16.52
CA LEU A 74 7.89 12.70 15.77
C LEU A 74 7.97 11.30 15.15
N LEU A 75 9.15 10.88 14.68
CA LEU A 75 9.36 9.51 14.17
C LEU A 75 9.20 8.46 15.28
N LYS A 76 9.67 8.74 16.49
CA LYS A 76 9.48 7.84 17.64
C LYS A 76 8.01 7.77 18.06
N GLU A 77 7.32 8.91 18.09
CA GLU A 77 5.88 8.95 18.40
C GLU A 77 5.07 8.17 17.36
N ALA A 78 5.35 8.38 16.07
CA ALA A 78 4.72 7.61 14.99
C ALA A 78 4.98 6.10 15.14
N ALA A 79 6.21 5.69 15.48
CA ALA A 79 6.55 4.29 15.70
C ALA A 79 5.76 3.66 16.88
N ILE A 80 5.52 4.42 17.96
CA ILE A 80 4.70 3.97 19.10
C ILE A 80 3.25 3.76 18.66
N ILE A 81 2.65 4.75 17.98
CA ILE A 81 1.25 4.67 17.52
C ILE A 81 1.07 3.53 16.52
N LEU A 82 2.05 3.31 15.63
CA LEU A 82 2.01 2.19 14.68
C LEU A 82 2.09 0.83 15.38
N LEU A 83 2.89 0.70 16.44
CA LEU A 83 2.94 -0.52 17.24
C LEU A 83 1.61 -0.79 17.96
N GLU A 84 0.96 0.25 18.47
CA GLU A 84 -0.40 0.14 19.05
C GLU A 84 -1.41 -0.31 17.97
N ALA A 85 -1.32 0.25 16.76
CA ALA A 85 -2.16 -0.16 15.64
C ALA A 85 -1.93 -1.63 15.23
N GLU A 86 -0.68 -2.11 15.24
CA GLU A 86 -0.34 -3.52 14.98
C GLU A 86 -1.00 -4.44 16.02
N ASN A 87 -0.79 -4.15 17.32
CA ASN A 87 -1.34 -4.99 18.40
C ASN A 87 -2.86 -5.01 18.37
N LYS A 88 -3.48 -3.84 18.19
CA LYS A 88 -4.93 -3.71 18.17
C LYS A 88 -5.55 -4.41 16.97
N SER A 89 -4.97 -4.25 15.77
CA SER A 89 -5.46 -4.94 14.56
C SER A 89 -5.36 -6.46 14.72
N TRP A 90 -4.30 -6.95 15.38
CA TRP A 90 -4.14 -8.37 15.66
C TRP A 90 -5.17 -8.91 16.67
N GLU A 91 -5.49 -8.14 17.71
CA GLU A 91 -6.53 -8.47 18.69
C GLU A 91 -7.93 -8.46 18.06
N ASP A 92 -8.26 -7.42 17.30
CA ASP A 92 -9.54 -7.26 16.62
C ASP A 92 -9.73 -8.34 15.54
N MET A 93 -8.67 -8.77 14.84
CA MET A 93 -8.69 -9.93 13.94
C MET A 93 -9.11 -11.22 14.66
N LYS A 94 -8.47 -11.55 15.80
CA LYS A 94 -8.79 -12.75 16.58
C LYS A 94 -10.19 -12.70 17.18
N LYS A 95 -10.68 -11.50 17.46
CA LYS A 95 -12.04 -11.27 17.96
C LYS A 95 -13.06 -11.46 16.83
N ALA A 96 -12.80 -10.91 15.65
CA ALA A 96 -13.65 -11.07 14.47
C ALA A 96 -13.89 -12.54 14.14
N GLN A 97 -12.84 -13.38 14.19
CA GLN A 97 -12.96 -14.84 13.95
C GLN A 97 -13.86 -15.59 14.94
N LYS A 98 -14.05 -15.06 16.16
CA LYS A 98 -14.85 -15.71 17.21
C LYS A 98 -16.30 -15.22 17.21
N GLU A 99 -16.56 -14.05 16.66
CA GLU A 99 -17.86 -13.39 16.74
C GLU A 99 -18.62 -13.55 15.42
N SER A 100 -19.79 -14.18 15.49
CA SER A 100 -20.64 -14.38 14.31
C SER A 100 -21.26 -13.09 13.77
N THR A 101 -21.25 -12.01 14.56
CA THR A 101 -21.79 -10.68 14.20
C THR A 101 -20.78 -9.77 13.50
N ALA A 102 -19.51 -10.17 13.45
CA ALA A 102 -18.49 -9.44 12.72
C ALA A 102 -18.69 -9.55 11.20
N PHE A 103 -17.99 -8.72 10.44
CA PHE A 103 -18.10 -8.65 8.98
C PHE A 103 -17.88 -10.02 8.31
N GLN A 104 -18.73 -10.35 7.33
CA GLN A 104 -18.66 -11.60 6.56
C GLN A 104 -18.61 -11.27 5.07
N SER A 105 -17.55 -11.72 4.42
CA SER A 105 -17.37 -11.60 2.98
C SER A 105 -17.62 -12.94 2.31
N ASN A 106 -18.07 -12.88 1.05
CA ASN A 106 -18.13 -14.08 0.19
C ASN A 106 -16.75 -14.45 -0.38
N ILE A 107 -15.82 -13.49 -0.37
CA ILE A 107 -14.49 -13.60 -0.98
C ILE A 107 -13.46 -13.90 0.10
N TYR A 108 -13.47 -13.10 1.16
CA TYR A 108 -12.46 -13.14 2.21
C TYR A 108 -12.92 -13.90 3.44
N PRO A 109 -12.04 -14.70 4.07
CA PRO A 109 -12.25 -15.19 5.42
C PRO A 109 -12.46 -14.05 6.43
N GLN A 110 -13.19 -14.34 7.48
CA GLN A 110 -13.53 -13.37 8.53
C GLN A 110 -12.27 -12.82 9.23
N GLY A 111 -12.17 -11.49 9.36
CA GLY A 111 -11.02 -10.81 9.98
C GLY A 111 -9.91 -10.39 9.02
N THR A 112 -10.06 -10.63 7.71
CA THR A 112 -9.08 -10.24 6.68
C THR A 112 -8.85 -8.72 6.62
N GLU A 113 -9.89 -7.93 6.90
CA GLU A 113 -9.83 -6.47 7.00
C GLU A 113 -8.84 -5.97 8.05
N TYR A 114 -8.77 -6.64 9.20
CA TYR A 114 -7.81 -6.34 10.26
C TYR A 114 -6.42 -6.89 9.95
N LEU A 115 -6.35 -8.03 9.25
CA LEU A 115 -5.08 -8.59 8.78
C LEU A 115 -4.41 -7.66 7.74
N LEU A 116 -5.20 -7.01 6.89
CA LEU A 116 -4.71 -5.94 6.02
C LEU A 116 -4.21 -4.74 6.86
N CYS A 117 -4.99 -4.26 7.83
CA CYS A 117 -4.58 -3.15 8.69
C CYS A 117 -3.26 -3.44 9.42
N TYR A 118 -3.12 -4.65 9.95
CA TYR A 118 -1.90 -5.16 10.56
C TYR A 118 -0.70 -5.10 9.61
N SER A 119 -0.90 -5.55 8.36
CA SER A 119 0.14 -5.54 7.34
C SER A 119 0.56 -4.12 6.97
N VAL A 120 -0.40 -3.21 6.77
CA VAL A 120 -0.13 -1.80 6.48
C VAL A 120 0.66 -1.15 7.63
N ALA A 121 0.24 -1.37 8.88
CA ALA A 121 0.95 -0.86 10.06
C ALA A 121 2.40 -1.36 10.10
N GLN A 122 2.63 -2.65 9.81
CA GLN A 122 3.98 -3.21 9.75
C GLN A 122 4.84 -2.63 8.63
N LEU A 123 4.27 -2.39 7.46
CA LEU A 123 4.98 -1.73 6.37
C LEU A 123 5.39 -0.31 6.76
N THR A 124 4.48 0.48 7.32
CA THR A 124 4.78 1.83 7.76
C THR A 124 5.79 1.83 8.93
N SER A 125 5.67 0.90 9.87
CA SER A 125 6.66 0.68 10.94
C SER A 125 8.04 0.34 10.37
N ALA A 126 8.12 -0.53 9.36
CA ALA A 126 9.38 -0.90 8.73
C ALA A 126 10.06 0.31 8.07
N ILE A 127 9.28 1.13 7.34
CA ILE A 127 9.79 2.36 6.73
C ILE A 127 10.26 3.33 7.81
N THR A 128 9.48 3.54 8.86
CA THR A 128 9.85 4.39 10.00
C THR A 128 11.15 3.94 10.66
N ALA A 129 11.33 2.64 10.83
CA ALA A 129 12.54 2.05 11.42
C ALA A 129 13.77 2.29 10.54
N VAL A 130 13.65 2.17 9.22
CA VAL A 130 14.73 2.48 8.27
C VAL A 130 15.07 3.98 8.29
N LEU A 131 14.06 4.86 8.33
CA LEU A 131 14.25 6.31 8.38
C LEU A 131 14.84 6.81 9.71
N SER A 132 14.78 6.00 10.77
CA SER A 132 15.40 6.34 12.06
C SER A 132 16.93 6.47 12.00
N GLY A 133 17.57 5.92 10.96
CA GLY A 133 19.03 5.93 10.78
C GLY A 133 19.79 4.92 11.65
N SER A 134 19.09 4.09 12.44
CA SER A 134 19.69 3.03 13.25
C SER A 134 19.75 1.70 12.50
N ILE A 135 20.94 1.09 12.41
CA ILE A 135 21.14 -0.21 11.74
C ILE A 135 20.30 -1.31 12.41
N THR A 136 20.24 -1.32 13.74
CA THR A 136 19.48 -2.34 14.50
C THR A 136 17.97 -2.21 14.27
N GLU A 137 17.47 -0.98 14.15
CA GLU A 137 16.06 -0.74 13.81
C GLU A 137 15.78 -1.07 12.35
N ALA A 138 16.71 -0.80 11.42
CA ALA A 138 16.58 -1.19 10.03
C ALA A 138 16.43 -2.73 9.88
N VAL A 139 17.20 -3.54 10.61
CA VAL A 139 17.08 -5.01 10.61
C VAL A 139 15.69 -5.46 11.08
N LYS A 140 15.17 -4.89 12.18
CA LYS A 140 13.79 -5.14 12.64
C LYS A 140 12.76 -4.71 11.59
N GLY A 141 13.01 -3.61 10.90
CA GLY A 141 12.21 -3.13 9.79
C GLY A 141 12.11 -4.15 8.65
N PHE A 142 13.24 -4.74 8.23
CA PHE A 142 13.25 -5.79 7.21
C PHE A 142 12.44 -7.03 7.61
N TYR A 143 12.47 -7.41 8.90
CA TYR A 143 11.65 -8.50 9.40
C TYR A 143 10.15 -8.21 9.27
N LYS A 144 9.72 -7.02 9.72
CA LYS A 144 8.32 -6.57 9.58
C LYS A 144 7.89 -6.48 8.12
N LEU A 145 8.79 -6.04 7.25
CA LEU A 145 8.58 -5.96 5.81
C LEU A 145 8.32 -7.34 5.19
N ARG A 146 9.12 -8.35 5.56
CA ARG A 146 8.89 -9.75 5.13
C ARG A 146 7.53 -10.25 5.58
N LYS A 147 7.23 -10.05 6.87
CA LYS A 147 5.99 -10.50 7.50
C LYS A 147 4.77 -9.92 6.79
N ALA A 148 4.74 -8.60 6.62
CA ALA A 148 3.66 -7.91 5.93
C ALA A 148 3.48 -8.40 4.50
N TYR A 149 4.57 -8.58 3.74
CA TYR A 149 4.47 -9.09 2.37
C TYR A 149 3.82 -10.48 2.32
N LEU A 150 4.25 -11.42 3.15
CA LEU A 150 3.69 -12.79 3.15
C LEU A 150 2.20 -12.78 3.49
N THR A 151 1.80 -11.91 4.42
CA THR A 151 0.39 -11.70 4.73
C THR A 151 -0.38 -11.17 3.52
N LEU A 152 0.14 -10.16 2.83
CA LEU A 152 -0.49 -9.58 1.65
C LEU A 152 -0.56 -10.57 0.47
N ASP A 153 0.49 -11.36 0.24
CA ASP A 153 0.52 -12.41 -0.78
C ASP A 153 -0.54 -13.49 -0.48
N GLY A 154 -0.71 -13.86 0.79
CA GLY A 154 -1.79 -14.76 1.22
C GLY A 154 -3.19 -14.20 0.94
N ILE A 155 -3.41 -12.89 1.13
CA ILE A 155 -4.68 -12.23 0.79
C ILE A 155 -4.91 -12.25 -0.73
N LEU A 156 -3.88 -11.97 -1.54
CA LEU A 156 -3.99 -12.07 -3.00
C LEU A 156 -4.29 -13.50 -3.48
N GLU A 157 -3.70 -14.52 -2.85
CA GLU A 157 -4.00 -15.92 -3.17
C GLU A 157 -5.47 -16.29 -2.90
N ILE A 158 -6.07 -15.75 -1.83
CA ILE A 158 -7.49 -15.93 -1.52
C ILE A 158 -8.34 -15.38 -2.66
N GLU A 159 -8.08 -14.15 -3.10
CA GLU A 159 -8.82 -13.53 -4.20
C GLU A 159 -8.70 -14.33 -5.49
N ASN A 160 -7.48 -14.75 -5.85
CA ASN A 160 -7.23 -15.52 -7.06
C ASN A 160 -8.01 -16.83 -7.07
N LYS A 161 -7.99 -17.57 -5.95
CA LYS A 161 -8.76 -18.82 -5.81
C LYS A 161 -10.27 -18.59 -5.93
N TYR A 162 -10.76 -17.47 -5.39
CA TYR A 162 -12.17 -17.10 -5.52
C TYR A 162 -12.55 -16.81 -6.99
N LEU A 163 -11.74 -16.02 -7.69
CA LEU A 163 -11.96 -15.66 -9.09
C LEU A 163 -11.87 -16.88 -10.02
N GLU A 164 -10.91 -17.77 -9.81
CA GLU A 164 -10.79 -19.04 -10.54
C GLU A 164 -12.04 -19.92 -10.37
N LYS A 165 -12.57 -20.00 -9.14
CA LYS A 165 -13.81 -20.73 -8.85
C LYS A 165 -15.01 -20.11 -9.57
N MET A 166 -15.09 -18.79 -9.63
CA MET A 166 -16.16 -18.06 -10.32
C MET A 166 -16.08 -18.22 -11.85
N ALA A 167 -14.88 -18.18 -12.42
CA ALA A 167 -14.64 -18.42 -13.84
C ALA A 167 -14.98 -19.87 -14.25
N SER A 168 -14.60 -20.84 -13.41
CA SER A 168 -14.91 -22.26 -13.60
C SER A 168 -16.42 -22.54 -13.50
N SER A 169 -17.11 -21.84 -12.60
CA SER A 169 -18.57 -21.95 -12.45
C SER A 169 -19.30 -21.34 -13.65
N SER A 170 -18.79 -20.25 -14.22
CA SER A 170 -19.37 -19.56 -15.39
C SER A 170 -19.11 -20.29 -16.71
N SER A 171 -18.05 -21.10 -16.79
CA SER A 171 -17.73 -21.91 -17.98
C SER A 171 -18.53 -23.22 -18.07
N SER A 172 -19.30 -23.57 -17.05
CA SER A 172 -20.09 -24.82 -17.02
C SER A 172 -21.40 -24.77 -17.81
N THR A 173 -21.76 -23.63 -18.40
CA THR A 173 -22.97 -23.48 -19.23
C THR A 173 -22.79 -23.69 -20.74
N THR A 174 -21.57 -23.92 -21.25
CA THR A 174 -21.36 -24.18 -22.68
C THR A 174 -20.15 -25.09 -22.95
N SER A 175 -20.35 -26.41 -22.92
CA SER A 175 -19.83 -27.37 -23.92
C SER A 175 -19.91 -28.81 -23.40
N LEU A 176 -20.77 -29.62 -24.03
CA LEU A 176 -20.73 -31.08 -23.99
C LEU A 176 -19.58 -31.58 -24.89
N THR A 177 -18.40 -31.84 -24.34
CA THR A 177 -17.46 -32.84 -24.89
C THR A 177 -16.54 -33.35 -23.79
N SER A 178 -16.51 -34.67 -23.63
CA SER A 178 -15.80 -35.45 -22.61
C SER A 178 -14.27 -35.32 -22.66
N ARG A 179 -13.64 -34.99 -21.52
CA ARG A 179 -12.22 -35.30 -21.22
C ARG A 179 -12.13 -35.98 -19.85
N PRO A 180 -11.21 -36.94 -19.63
CA PRO A 180 -11.18 -37.76 -18.43
C PRO A 180 -10.62 -36.99 -17.23
N PRO A 181 -10.96 -37.40 -15.99
CA PRO A 181 -10.70 -36.62 -14.79
C PRO A 181 -9.23 -36.67 -14.39
N SER A 182 -8.54 -35.53 -14.44
CA SER A 182 -7.29 -35.33 -13.70
C SER A 182 -7.60 -35.16 -12.20
N ARG A 183 -6.85 -35.90 -11.37
CA ARG A 183 -6.92 -35.95 -9.90
C ARG A 183 -7.30 -34.62 -9.26
N LYS A 184 -8.42 -34.61 -8.53
CA LYS A 184 -8.75 -33.58 -7.53
C LYS A 184 -7.72 -33.64 -6.40
N SER A 185 -6.79 -32.71 -6.34
CA SER A 185 -6.12 -32.35 -5.10
C SER A 185 -7.03 -31.37 -4.35
N THR A 186 -7.87 -31.88 -3.46
CA THR A 186 -8.61 -31.06 -2.52
C THR A 186 -7.62 -30.51 -1.51
N LEU A 187 -7.01 -29.34 -1.80
CA LEU A 187 -6.29 -28.59 -0.78
C LEU A 187 -7.33 -27.95 0.17
N PRO A 188 -7.09 -27.95 1.50
CA PRO A 188 -7.99 -27.33 2.46
C PRO A 188 -8.14 -25.82 2.19
N ALA A 189 -9.29 -25.26 2.59
CA ALA A 189 -9.54 -23.82 2.51
C ALA A 189 -8.49 -23.06 3.34
N VAL A 190 -7.83 -22.06 2.74
CA VAL A 190 -6.84 -21.22 3.43
C VAL A 190 -7.56 -20.39 4.49
N THR A 191 -7.19 -20.55 5.75
CA THR A 191 -7.72 -19.76 6.86
C THR A 191 -6.86 -18.53 7.12
N VAL A 192 -7.42 -17.50 7.77
CA VAL A 192 -6.65 -16.34 8.27
C VAL A 192 -5.52 -16.81 9.20
N ASP A 193 -5.78 -17.83 10.01
CA ASP A 193 -4.80 -18.41 10.92
C ASP A 193 -3.65 -19.06 10.15
N ASP A 194 -3.90 -19.72 9.02
CA ASP A 194 -2.83 -20.28 8.19
C ASP A 194 -1.89 -19.18 7.67
N ILE A 195 -2.45 -18.07 7.18
CA ILE A 195 -1.68 -16.92 6.71
C ILE A 195 -0.92 -16.29 7.88
N ALA A 196 -1.58 -16.11 9.02
CA ALA A 196 -1.01 -15.50 10.21
C ALA A 196 0.11 -16.36 10.84
N HIS A 197 -0.06 -17.68 10.91
CA HIS A 197 0.91 -18.61 11.49
C HIS A 197 2.14 -18.83 10.60
N GLN A 198 1.98 -18.86 9.27
CA GLN A 198 3.13 -18.90 8.34
C GLN A 198 4.09 -17.73 8.56
N THR A 199 3.60 -16.61 9.06
CA THR A 199 4.40 -15.42 9.34
C THR A 199 4.97 -15.32 10.76
N ALA A 200 4.52 -16.16 11.71
CA ALA A 200 4.96 -16.11 13.11
C ALA A 200 6.26 -16.91 13.37
N ASN A 201 6.64 -17.81 12.45
CA ASN A 201 7.75 -18.76 12.64
C ASN A 201 9.15 -18.23 12.28
N PHE A 202 9.30 -16.97 11.88
CA PHE A 202 10.63 -16.39 11.66
C PHE A 202 11.11 -15.74 12.97
N SER A 203 12.33 -16.05 13.44
CA SER A 203 12.88 -15.45 14.66
C SER A 203 14.16 -14.65 14.37
N VAL A 204 14.43 -13.63 15.18
CA VAL A 204 15.54 -12.67 15.03
C VAL A 204 16.92 -13.35 15.09
N GLY A 205 17.04 -14.51 15.73
CA GLY A 205 18.32 -15.23 15.87
C GLY A 205 18.88 -15.82 14.58
N ASP A 206 18.04 -16.01 13.56
CA ASP A 206 18.40 -16.78 12.36
C ASP A 206 19.14 -15.95 11.27
N LEU A 207 19.30 -14.63 11.50
CA LEU A 207 19.97 -13.68 10.61
C LEU A 207 21.30 -13.17 11.18
N ASP A 208 21.45 -13.08 12.50
CA ASP A 208 22.67 -12.61 13.15
C ASP A 208 23.82 -13.62 12.94
N GLU A 209 23.55 -14.93 13.03
CA GLU A 209 24.55 -15.97 12.71
C GLU A 209 24.88 -16.06 11.21
N LYS A 210 24.02 -15.59 10.31
CA LYS A 210 24.16 -15.76 8.86
C LYS A 210 24.81 -14.57 8.14
N MET A 211 25.04 -13.47 8.84
CA MET A 211 25.73 -12.29 8.28
C MET A 211 27.25 -12.34 8.46
N ASP A 212 27.78 -13.22 9.32
CA ASP A 212 29.22 -13.30 9.62
C ASP A 212 30.01 -14.33 8.80
N GLU A 213 29.35 -15.25 8.07
CA GLU A 213 30.06 -16.31 7.34
C GLU A 213 30.07 -16.09 5.82
N ASN A 214 31.23 -15.68 5.31
CA ASN A 214 31.53 -15.50 3.88
C ASN A 214 31.48 -16.79 3.02
N ASN A 215 30.95 -17.92 3.51
CA ASN A 215 30.92 -19.15 2.71
C ASN A 215 29.91 -20.24 3.13
N ALA A 216 28.79 -19.91 3.76
CA ALA A 216 27.76 -20.90 4.07
C ALA A 216 26.86 -21.17 2.85
N SER A 217 26.74 -22.44 2.45
CA SER A 217 25.68 -22.91 1.54
C SER A 217 24.34 -22.81 2.27
N PHE A 218 23.59 -21.76 1.98
CA PHE A 218 22.30 -21.46 2.61
C PHE A 218 21.22 -22.49 2.23
N PRO A 219 20.29 -22.83 3.14
CA PRO A 219 19.18 -23.72 2.84
C PRO A 219 18.28 -23.12 1.75
N ASP A 220 17.95 -23.93 0.74
CA ASP A 220 17.03 -23.59 -0.34
C ASP A 220 15.60 -23.51 0.20
N VAL A 221 15.14 -22.29 0.50
CA VAL A 221 13.74 -21.98 0.80
C VAL A 221 13.15 -21.16 -0.35
N SER A 222 13.48 -21.53 -1.58
CA SER A 222 12.79 -21.04 -2.77
C SER A 222 11.38 -21.62 -2.75
N ARG A 223 10.38 -20.85 -2.30
CA ARG A 223 9.06 -21.02 -2.89
C ARG A 223 9.22 -20.53 -4.33
N PRO A 224 9.11 -21.38 -5.35
CA PRO A 224 9.19 -20.91 -6.72
C PRO A 224 8.12 -19.82 -6.89
N PRO A 225 8.43 -18.68 -7.53
CA PRO A 225 7.38 -17.78 -7.96
C PRO A 225 6.38 -18.62 -8.75
N SER A 226 5.11 -18.52 -8.38
CA SER A 226 4.03 -19.20 -9.09
C SER A 226 4.28 -19.06 -10.59
N PRO A 227 4.29 -20.16 -11.37
CA PRO A 227 4.61 -20.09 -12.79
C PRO A 227 3.70 -19.06 -13.45
N PRO A 228 4.19 -18.30 -14.44
CA PRO A 228 3.35 -17.38 -15.18
C PRO A 228 2.26 -18.20 -15.86
N SER A 229 1.08 -18.25 -15.26
CA SER A 229 -0.12 -18.73 -15.93
C SER A 229 -0.33 -17.82 -17.14
N VAL A 230 -0.74 -18.42 -18.25
CA VAL A 230 -0.86 -17.80 -19.59
C VAL A 230 -1.91 -16.66 -19.62
N THR A 231 -2.60 -16.43 -18.51
CA THR A 231 -3.25 -15.19 -18.11
C THR A 231 -2.63 -14.78 -16.77
N ASN A 232 -2.03 -13.58 -16.67
CA ASN A 232 -1.49 -13.09 -15.40
C ASN A 232 -2.64 -13.09 -14.37
N PRO A 233 -2.62 -13.95 -13.33
CA PRO A 233 -3.78 -14.17 -12.46
C PRO A 233 -4.16 -12.91 -11.66
N TYR A 234 -3.26 -11.94 -11.61
CA TYR A 234 -3.46 -10.66 -10.94
C TYR A 234 -4.08 -9.59 -11.85
N ASP A 235 -4.26 -9.83 -13.16
CA ASP A 235 -4.87 -8.87 -14.06
C ASP A 235 -6.37 -9.09 -14.19
N ILE A 236 -7.12 -8.45 -13.29
CA ILE A 236 -8.57 -8.59 -13.24
C ILE A 236 -9.20 -7.58 -14.20
N ASP A 237 -9.98 -8.13 -15.14
CA ASP A 237 -10.83 -7.37 -16.03
C ASP A 237 -11.69 -6.36 -15.25
N PRO A 238 -11.71 -5.07 -15.62
CA PRO A 238 -12.45 -4.04 -14.88
C PRO A 238 -13.93 -4.38 -14.68
N ALA A 239 -14.60 -4.95 -15.70
CA ALA A 239 -16.02 -5.27 -15.61
C ALA A 239 -16.29 -6.49 -14.70
N LEU A 240 -15.34 -7.43 -14.63
CA LEU A 240 -15.40 -8.49 -13.63
C LEU A 240 -15.15 -7.95 -12.22
N ALA A 241 -14.16 -7.07 -12.04
CA ALA A 241 -13.85 -6.48 -10.74
C ALA A 241 -15.05 -5.73 -10.16
N GLU A 242 -15.73 -4.91 -10.97
CA GLU A 242 -16.94 -4.16 -10.55
C GLU A 242 -18.10 -5.08 -10.11
N LYS A 243 -18.23 -6.26 -10.74
CA LYS A 243 -19.25 -7.25 -10.37
C LYS A 243 -18.91 -8.01 -9.09
N VAL A 244 -17.62 -8.23 -8.83
CA VAL A 244 -17.15 -9.04 -7.71
C VAL A 244 -17.02 -8.21 -6.44
N PHE A 245 -16.35 -7.06 -6.53
CA PHE A 245 -16.02 -6.22 -5.38
C PHE A 245 -17.07 -5.13 -5.21
N THR A 246 -18.16 -5.45 -4.51
CA THR A 246 -19.31 -4.56 -4.33
C THR A 246 -19.42 -4.00 -2.92
N ASN A 247 -19.02 -4.77 -1.91
CA ASN A 247 -19.03 -4.32 -0.52
C ASN A 247 -17.84 -3.38 -0.23
N ARG A 248 -18.04 -2.35 0.59
CA ARG A 248 -17.00 -1.36 0.93
C ARG A 248 -15.77 -1.99 1.59
N THR A 249 -15.96 -2.91 2.53
CA THR A 249 -14.85 -3.60 3.21
C THR A 249 -14.11 -4.51 2.24
N ASP A 250 -14.81 -5.18 1.32
CA ASP A 250 -14.17 -5.98 0.26
C ASP A 250 -13.34 -5.09 -0.68
N ILE A 251 -13.86 -3.92 -1.06
CA ILE A 251 -13.15 -2.92 -1.86
C ILE A 251 -11.92 -2.40 -1.10
N PHE A 252 -12.05 -2.12 0.20
CA PHE A 252 -10.93 -1.71 1.05
C PHE A 252 -9.83 -2.77 1.08
N ILE A 253 -10.18 -4.05 1.29
CA ILE A 253 -9.23 -5.17 1.27
C ILE A 253 -8.56 -5.26 -0.10
N HIS A 254 -9.36 -5.32 -1.16
CA HIS A 254 -8.91 -5.50 -2.55
C HIS A 254 -7.97 -4.39 -3.03
N SER A 255 -8.35 -3.13 -2.78
CA SER A 255 -7.55 -1.97 -3.16
C SER A 255 -6.30 -1.82 -2.29
N GLY A 256 -6.41 -2.13 -0.99
CA GLY A 256 -5.31 -2.01 -0.04
C GLY A 256 -4.21 -3.04 -0.28
N VAL A 257 -4.57 -4.31 -0.52
CA VAL A 257 -3.58 -5.35 -0.83
C VAL A 257 -2.82 -5.05 -2.14
N ARG A 258 -3.53 -4.55 -3.16
CA ARG A 258 -2.95 -4.11 -4.44
C ARG A 258 -2.04 -2.91 -4.28
N LEU A 259 -2.45 -1.92 -3.49
CA LEU A 259 -1.63 -0.77 -3.15
C LEU A 259 -0.31 -1.23 -2.53
N CYS A 260 -0.38 -2.03 -1.46
CA CYS A 260 0.81 -2.43 -0.71
C CYS A 260 1.73 -3.35 -1.53
N CYS A 261 1.21 -4.41 -2.15
CA CYS A 261 2.00 -5.27 -3.02
C CYS A 261 2.56 -4.52 -4.23
N GLY A 262 1.76 -3.66 -4.85
CA GLY A 262 2.17 -2.83 -5.98
C GLY A 262 3.33 -1.91 -5.62
N LEU A 263 3.24 -1.23 -4.48
CA LEU A 263 4.29 -0.37 -3.97
C LEU A 263 5.57 -1.15 -3.66
N LEU A 264 5.47 -2.29 -2.96
CA LEU A 264 6.63 -3.13 -2.64
C LEU A 264 7.34 -3.63 -3.89
N LEU A 265 6.60 -4.18 -4.86
CA LEU A 265 7.16 -4.68 -6.11
C LEU A 265 7.84 -3.58 -6.92
N LEU A 266 7.21 -2.40 -6.99
CA LEU A 266 7.75 -1.24 -7.69
C LEU A 266 9.01 -0.72 -7.02
N VAL A 267 8.97 -0.47 -5.71
CA VAL A 267 10.13 0.03 -4.95
C VAL A 267 11.30 -0.94 -5.02
N PHE A 268 11.06 -2.25 -4.83
CA PHE A 268 12.13 -3.24 -4.93
C PHE A 268 12.67 -3.39 -6.34
N SER A 269 11.87 -3.10 -7.38
CA SER A 269 12.38 -3.14 -8.76
C SER A 269 13.41 -2.06 -9.06
N MET A 270 13.42 -0.98 -8.27
CA MET A 270 14.37 0.13 -8.39
C MET A 270 15.63 -0.07 -7.54
N ILE A 271 15.69 -1.12 -6.72
CA ILE A 271 16.87 -1.41 -5.90
C ILE A 271 17.90 -2.15 -6.75
N GLU A 272 18.85 -1.41 -7.31
CA GLU A 272 19.91 -1.98 -8.14
C GLU A 272 21.13 -2.45 -7.32
N LYS A 273 21.23 -2.04 -6.05
CA LYS A 273 22.37 -2.37 -5.20
C LYS A 273 22.44 -3.87 -4.89
N PRO A 274 23.56 -4.55 -5.21
CA PRO A 274 23.68 -6.01 -5.06
C PRO A 274 23.44 -6.53 -3.63
N ILE A 275 23.82 -5.75 -2.62
CA ILE A 275 23.67 -6.13 -1.20
C ILE A 275 22.19 -6.20 -0.82
N PHE A 276 21.40 -5.19 -1.20
CA PHE A 276 19.96 -5.19 -0.94
C PHE A 276 19.22 -6.23 -1.80
N ASN A 277 19.66 -6.46 -3.04
CA ASN A 277 19.12 -7.54 -3.86
C ASN A 277 19.39 -8.92 -3.25
N LYS A 278 20.55 -9.15 -2.63
CA LYS A 278 20.82 -10.39 -1.87
C LYS A 278 19.92 -10.52 -0.64
N ILE A 279 19.73 -9.44 0.14
CA ILE A 279 18.84 -9.45 1.31
C ILE A 279 17.41 -9.74 0.87
N LEU A 280 16.91 -9.03 -0.15
CA LEU A 280 15.58 -9.28 -0.71
C LEU A 280 15.44 -10.70 -1.25
N TYR A 281 16.46 -11.22 -1.94
CA TYR A 281 16.48 -12.60 -2.45
C TYR A 281 16.44 -13.65 -1.33
N ILE A 282 17.20 -13.47 -0.25
CA ILE A 282 17.14 -14.32 0.96
C ILE A 282 15.76 -14.27 1.61
N VAL A 283 15.08 -13.14 1.45
CA VAL A 283 13.72 -12.93 1.94
C VAL A 283 12.66 -13.50 0.97
N GLY A 284 13.07 -13.92 -0.24
CA GLY A 284 12.22 -14.50 -1.28
C GLY A 284 11.62 -13.46 -2.23
N PHE A 285 12.18 -12.25 -2.28
CA PHE A 285 11.63 -11.11 -2.99
C PHE A 285 12.49 -10.72 -4.20
N LYS A 286 11.81 -10.56 -5.32
CA LYS A 286 12.35 -9.89 -6.51
C LYS A 286 11.37 -8.80 -6.90
N GLY A 287 11.89 -7.57 -7.03
CA GLY A 287 11.11 -6.47 -7.57
C GLY A 287 10.59 -6.79 -8.98
N ASP A 288 9.37 -6.40 -9.25
CA ASP A 288 8.72 -6.58 -10.55
C ASP A 288 7.98 -5.30 -10.89
N ARG A 289 8.60 -4.50 -11.74
CA ARG A 289 8.06 -3.19 -12.13
C ARG A 289 6.71 -3.33 -12.83
N GLU A 290 6.58 -4.28 -13.76
CA GLU A 290 5.36 -4.43 -14.56
C GLU A 290 4.20 -4.87 -13.68
N ARG A 291 4.42 -5.89 -12.84
CA ARG A 291 3.41 -6.35 -11.90
C ARG A 291 3.08 -5.28 -10.87
N GLY A 292 4.11 -4.57 -10.38
CA GLY A 292 3.96 -3.48 -9.41
C GLY A 292 3.06 -2.37 -9.91
N THR A 293 3.35 -1.81 -11.10
CA THR A 293 2.54 -0.74 -11.68
C THR A 293 1.13 -1.23 -12.03
N ARG A 294 0.98 -2.46 -12.53
CA ARG A 294 -0.33 -3.04 -12.84
C ARG A 294 -1.24 -3.14 -11.60
N LEU A 295 -0.72 -3.62 -10.47
CA LEU A 295 -1.48 -3.69 -9.21
C LEU A 295 -1.88 -2.29 -8.73
N LEU A 296 -0.98 -1.31 -8.79
CA LEU A 296 -1.29 0.08 -8.43
C LEU A 296 -2.40 0.65 -9.33
N TRP A 297 -2.34 0.43 -10.65
CA TRP A 297 -3.39 0.86 -11.58
C TRP A 297 -4.76 0.21 -11.33
N GLN A 298 -4.79 -0.97 -10.72
CA GLN A 298 -6.04 -1.59 -10.28
C GLN A 298 -6.55 -0.95 -8.99
N ALA A 299 -5.66 -0.61 -8.05
CA ALA A 299 -6.02 0.06 -6.81
C ALA A 299 -6.63 1.46 -7.04
N THR A 300 -6.22 2.19 -8.11
CA THR A 300 -6.74 3.54 -8.41
C THR A 300 -8.20 3.58 -8.87
N ARG A 301 -8.82 2.43 -9.17
CA ARG A 301 -10.17 2.35 -9.74
C ARG A 301 -11.30 2.66 -8.75
N TYR A 302 -10.98 2.70 -7.44
CA TYR A 302 -11.97 2.80 -6.38
C TYR A 302 -12.01 4.20 -5.75
N GLN A 303 -13.12 4.56 -5.11
CA GLN A 303 -13.27 5.84 -4.41
C GLN A 303 -12.94 5.69 -2.92
N ASN A 304 -11.67 5.46 -2.61
CA ASN A 304 -11.17 5.37 -1.25
C ASN A 304 -9.76 5.95 -1.11
N PHE A 305 -9.25 5.99 0.12
CA PHE A 305 -7.93 6.51 0.40
C PHE A 305 -6.81 5.69 -0.27
N ASN A 306 -6.95 4.35 -0.34
CA ASN A 306 -5.95 3.48 -0.98
C ASN A 306 -5.73 3.85 -2.45
N SER A 307 -6.81 4.17 -3.17
CA SER A 307 -6.80 4.63 -4.55
C SER A 307 -6.02 5.94 -4.73
N ALA A 308 -6.22 6.89 -3.82
CA ALA A 308 -5.50 8.16 -3.86
C ALA A 308 -4.00 7.97 -3.59
N ILE A 309 -3.62 7.14 -2.62
CA ILE A 309 -2.20 6.81 -2.36
C ILE A 309 -1.58 6.05 -3.54
N ALA A 310 -2.32 5.12 -4.15
CA ALA A 310 -1.85 4.40 -5.35
C ALA A 310 -1.58 5.37 -6.51
N ALA A 311 -2.42 6.39 -6.69
CA ALA A 311 -2.19 7.41 -7.69
C ALA A 311 -1.00 8.32 -7.37
N ILE A 312 -0.81 8.73 -6.11
CA ILE A 312 0.40 9.45 -5.70
C ILE A 312 1.65 8.61 -6.01
N ALA A 313 1.62 7.32 -5.69
CA ALA A 313 2.74 6.42 -5.97
C ALA A 313 3.03 6.29 -7.47
N LEU A 314 1.98 6.12 -8.30
CA LEU A 314 2.12 6.02 -9.76
C LEU A 314 2.62 7.32 -10.39
N LEU A 315 2.01 8.46 -10.03
CA LEU A 315 2.39 9.76 -10.56
C LEU A 315 3.80 10.15 -10.07
N GLY A 316 4.11 9.94 -8.79
CA GLY A 316 5.45 10.15 -8.26
C GLY A 316 6.51 9.29 -8.95
N TYR A 317 6.20 8.04 -9.27
CA TYR A 317 7.08 7.16 -10.05
C TYR A 317 7.24 7.65 -11.49
N TYR A 318 6.14 7.84 -12.20
CA TYR A 318 6.17 8.15 -13.63
C TYR A 318 6.56 9.58 -13.92
N ASN A 319 5.94 10.57 -13.27
CA ASN A 319 6.30 11.97 -13.43
C ASN A 319 7.64 12.22 -12.74
N GLY A 320 7.74 11.94 -11.44
CA GLY A 320 8.88 12.35 -10.62
C GLY A 320 10.18 11.57 -10.83
N LEU A 321 10.17 10.35 -11.37
CA LEU A 321 11.41 9.59 -11.62
C LEU A 321 11.61 9.30 -13.10
N VAL A 322 10.64 8.64 -13.75
CA VAL A 322 10.77 8.23 -15.16
C VAL A 322 10.69 9.44 -16.10
N GLY A 323 9.88 10.45 -15.78
CA GLY A 323 9.64 11.63 -16.61
C GLY A 323 10.87 12.53 -16.81
N PHE A 324 11.90 12.39 -15.96
CA PHE A 324 13.19 13.06 -16.14
C PHE A 324 14.13 12.35 -17.12
N CYS A 325 13.78 11.18 -17.65
CA CYS A 325 14.60 10.50 -18.63
C CYS A 325 14.52 11.19 -20.01
N ASP A 326 15.67 11.40 -20.66
CA ASP A 326 15.76 12.02 -21.98
C ASP A 326 15.14 11.18 -23.11
N ILE A 327 15.05 9.85 -22.91
CA ILE A 327 14.58 8.90 -23.91
C ILE A 327 13.35 8.18 -23.36
N LEU A 328 12.18 8.64 -23.79
CA LEU A 328 10.88 8.06 -23.44
C LEU A 328 10.27 7.38 -24.67
N PRO A 329 9.57 6.24 -24.50
CA PRO A 329 8.83 5.63 -25.60
C PRO A 329 7.75 6.60 -26.10
N THR A 330 7.73 6.87 -27.41
CA THR A 330 6.72 7.73 -28.07
C THR A 330 5.97 7.00 -29.17
N ASP A 331 6.17 5.69 -29.32
CA ASP A 331 5.45 4.87 -30.29
C ASP A 331 3.98 4.70 -29.89
N ALA A 332 3.17 4.19 -30.82
CA ALA A 332 1.72 4.06 -30.63
C ALA A 332 1.33 3.16 -29.44
N GLY A 333 2.21 2.25 -29.00
CA GLY A 333 1.99 1.36 -27.84
C GLY A 333 2.53 1.91 -26.52
N ALA A 334 3.14 3.10 -26.50
CA ALA A 334 3.78 3.66 -25.31
C ALA A 334 2.81 3.82 -24.12
N ASP A 335 1.55 4.20 -24.39
CA ASP A 335 0.51 4.35 -23.35
C ASP A 335 0.02 3.00 -22.79
N GLU A 336 0.16 1.91 -23.54
CA GLU A 336 -0.20 0.56 -23.11
C GLU A 336 0.93 -0.11 -22.32
N ASN A 337 2.18 0.31 -22.56
CA ASN A 337 3.34 -0.21 -21.85
C ASN A 337 3.50 0.42 -20.46
N LEU A 338 2.97 -0.25 -19.45
CA LEU A 338 3.06 0.16 -18.04
C LEU A 338 4.49 0.08 -17.46
N THR A 339 5.46 -0.50 -18.17
CA THR A 339 6.87 -0.46 -17.76
C THR A 339 7.61 0.76 -18.28
N GLY A 340 7.07 1.41 -19.31
CA GLY A 340 7.53 2.69 -19.86
C GLY A 340 6.87 3.88 -19.13
N TYR A 341 6.57 4.95 -19.85
CA TYR A 341 5.86 6.11 -19.31
C TYR A 341 4.51 6.30 -20.03
N PRO A 342 3.39 5.85 -19.45
CA PRO A 342 2.08 5.92 -20.09
C PRO A 342 1.46 7.31 -19.90
N LYS A 343 1.96 8.28 -20.67
CA LYS A 343 1.68 9.72 -20.51
C LYS A 343 0.19 10.05 -20.47
N LYS A 344 -0.62 9.56 -21.42
CA LYS A 344 -2.07 9.87 -21.46
C LYS A 344 -2.79 9.26 -20.28
N LYS A 345 -2.37 8.07 -19.86
CA LYS A 345 -2.95 7.38 -18.69
C LYS A 345 -2.67 8.16 -17.41
N CYS A 346 -1.45 8.69 -17.26
CA CYS A 346 -1.10 9.55 -16.12
C CYS A 346 -1.93 10.85 -16.13
N GLN A 347 -2.09 11.51 -17.28
CA GLN A 347 -2.91 12.71 -17.42
C GLN A 347 -4.38 12.45 -17.05
N ALA A 348 -4.96 11.35 -17.52
CA ALA A 348 -6.32 10.96 -17.18
C ALA A 348 -6.48 10.68 -15.68
N LEU A 349 -5.52 9.96 -15.07
CA LEU A 349 -5.50 9.69 -13.64
C LEU A 349 -5.45 10.99 -12.81
N LEU A 350 -4.57 11.92 -13.19
CA LEU A 350 -4.47 13.20 -12.49
C LEU A 350 -5.76 14.02 -12.62
N ALA A 351 -6.34 14.08 -13.81
CA ALA A 351 -7.61 14.78 -14.03
C ALA A 351 -8.72 14.21 -13.15
N GLU A 352 -8.81 12.88 -13.05
CA GLU A 352 -9.76 12.20 -12.18
C GLU A 352 -9.52 12.53 -10.70
N MET A 353 -8.27 12.47 -10.24
CA MET A 353 -7.92 12.77 -8.85
C MET A 353 -8.20 14.22 -8.47
N LYS A 354 -7.97 15.17 -9.40
CA LYS A 354 -8.32 16.58 -9.20
C LYS A 354 -9.83 16.79 -9.07
N ILE A 355 -10.65 16.05 -9.82
CA ILE A 355 -12.12 16.12 -9.67
C ILE A 355 -12.53 15.60 -8.30
N ARG A 356 -11.92 14.50 -7.83
CA ARG A 356 -12.23 13.89 -6.53
C ARG A 356 -11.74 14.72 -5.34
N HIS A 357 -10.63 15.43 -5.50
CA HIS A 357 -9.89 16.10 -4.43
C HIS A 357 -9.37 17.48 -4.89
N PRO A 358 -10.27 18.45 -5.17
CA PRO A 358 -9.92 19.68 -5.88
C PRO A 358 -8.96 20.60 -5.10
N ASP A 359 -8.98 20.52 -3.77
CA ASP A 359 -8.16 21.38 -2.90
C ASP A 359 -6.79 20.78 -2.58
N SER A 360 -6.52 19.54 -3.01
CA SER A 360 -5.27 18.86 -2.70
C SER A 360 -4.07 19.54 -3.35
N ARG A 361 -3.14 19.93 -2.48
CA ARG A 361 -1.85 20.53 -2.87
C ARG A 361 -0.92 19.53 -3.54
N LEU A 362 -1.11 18.23 -3.31
CA LEU A 362 -0.37 17.15 -4.00
C LEU A 362 -0.76 17.07 -5.48
N TRP A 363 -2.04 17.19 -5.82
CA TRP A 363 -2.47 17.11 -7.22
C TRP A 363 -2.09 18.36 -8.01
N LYS A 364 -2.09 19.53 -7.37
CA LYS A 364 -1.54 20.76 -7.97
C LYS A 364 -0.04 20.64 -8.26
N LEU A 365 0.72 20.04 -7.34
CA LEU A 365 2.14 19.76 -7.56
C LEU A 365 2.36 18.81 -8.76
N GLU A 366 1.59 17.72 -8.85
CA GLU A 366 1.66 16.80 -9.99
C GLU A 366 1.25 17.45 -11.31
N GLU A 367 0.28 18.36 -11.29
CA GLU A 367 -0.10 19.15 -12.46
C GLU A 367 1.04 20.05 -12.93
N ALA A 368 1.68 20.77 -12.00
CA ALA A 368 2.84 21.59 -12.33
C ALA A 368 3.98 20.77 -12.94
N ARG A 369 4.28 19.58 -12.38
CA ARG A 369 5.26 18.64 -12.95
C ARG A 369 4.91 18.26 -14.38
N MET A 370 3.65 17.89 -14.64
CA MET A 370 3.20 17.54 -15.99
C MET A 370 3.30 18.72 -16.97
N LEU A 371 2.97 19.94 -16.54
CA LEU A 371 3.15 21.15 -17.36
C LEU A 371 4.62 21.38 -17.71
N SER A 372 5.52 21.26 -16.71
CA SER A 372 6.96 21.37 -16.93
C SER A 372 7.48 20.34 -17.94
N TYR A 373 7.07 19.07 -17.83
CA TYR A 373 7.44 18.04 -18.82
C TYR A 373 6.85 18.29 -20.21
N ASN A 374 5.75 19.02 -20.31
CA ASN A 374 5.13 19.43 -21.57
C ASN A 374 5.68 20.75 -22.11
N GLN A 375 6.80 21.24 -21.56
CA GLN A 375 7.46 22.50 -21.93
C GLN A 375 6.63 23.76 -21.63
N ASP A 376 5.54 23.64 -20.88
CA ASP A 376 4.80 24.78 -20.35
C ASP A 376 5.33 25.17 -18.96
N LEU A 377 6.56 25.67 -18.95
CA LEU A 377 7.25 26.08 -17.73
C LEU A 377 6.55 27.27 -17.07
N LYS A 378 5.91 28.14 -17.85
CA LYS A 378 5.21 29.31 -17.31
C LYS A 378 3.96 28.88 -16.55
N GLY A 379 3.11 28.03 -17.15
CA GLY A 379 1.94 27.50 -16.47
C GLY A 379 2.31 26.69 -15.23
N ALA A 380 3.41 25.93 -15.28
CA ALA A 380 3.92 25.23 -14.11
C ALA A 380 4.30 26.19 -12.96
N LEU A 381 5.02 27.29 -13.26
CA LEU A 381 5.40 28.28 -12.25
C LEU A 381 4.18 28.98 -11.62
N GLU A 382 3.18 29.34 -12.43
CA GLU A 382 1.93 29.94 -11.91
C GLU A 382 1.27 29.03 -10.86
N ILE A 383 1.19 27.72 -11.14
CA ILE A 383 0.64 26.74 -10.19
C ILE A 383 1.53 26.60 -8.95
N LEU A 384 2.85 26.49 -9.11
CA LEU A 384 3.79 26.30 -8.00
C LEU A 384 3.79 27.51 -7.05
N GLU A 385 3.71 28.73 -7.57
CA GLU A 385 3.60 29.95 -6.76
C GLU A 385 2.32 29.96 -5.92
N GLU A 386 1.17 29.60 -6.51
CA GLU A 386 -0.11 29.48 -5.77
C GLU A 386 -0.11 28.32 -4.75
N ASN A 387 0.70 27.29 -5.01
CA ASN A 387 0.78 26.08 -4.19
C ASN A 387 1.77 26.19 -3.02
N SER A 388 2.58 27.26 -2.97
CA SER A 388 3.56 27.55 -1.90
C SER A 388 2.96 27.65 -0.49
N LYS A 389 1.66 27.93 -0.36
CA LYS A 389 0.95 28.14 0.92
C LYS A 389 0.41 26.85 1.57
N SER A 390 0.97 25.69 1.27
CA SER A 390 0.53 24.41 1.86
C SER A 390 0.71 24.43 3.38
N LYS A 391 -0.26 23.89 4.13
CA LYS A 391 -0.17 23.69 5.58
C LYS A 391 0.78 22.54 5.94
N MET A 392 0.88 21.55 5.07
CA MET A 392 1.88 20.48 5.16
C MET A 392 3.25 21.01 4.76
N LYS A 393 4.16 21.14 5.75
CA LYS A 393 5.58 21.49 5.53
C LYS A 393 6.22 20.61 4.45
N GLN A 394 5.79 19.35 4.39
CA GLN A 394 6.22 18.36 3.43
C GLN A 394 5.96 18.82 1.99
N ILE A 395 4.69 19.11 1.69
CA ILE A 395 4.28 19.50 0.36
C ILE A 395 4.90 20.85 0.01
N ALA A 396 4.98 21.79 0.97
CA ALA A 396 5.64 23.07 0.78
C ALA A 396 7.12 22.91 0.37
N MET A 397 7.85 22.00 1.02
CA MET A 397 9.26 21.73 0.70
C MET A 397 9.43 21.14 -0.71
N ILE A 398 8.62 20.15 -1.09
CA ILE A 398 8.68 19.58 -2.44
C ILE A 398 8.28 20.65 -3.47
N ASN A 399 7.28 21.48 -3.17
CA ASN A 399 6.86 22.58 -4.03
C ASN A 399 7.99 23.59 -4.25
N THR A 400 8.72 23.98 -3.21
CA THR A 400 9.92 24.82 -3.32
C THR A 400 10.97 24.16 -4.22
N PHE A 401 11.24 22.87 -4.03
CA PHE A 401 12.20 22.14 -4.86
C PHE A 401 11.79 22.13 -6.35
N GLU A 402 10.52 21.86 -6.65
CA GLU A 402 10.00 21.90 -8.03
C GLU A 402 10.03 23.32 -8.61
N MET A 403 9.78 24.35 -7.79
CA MET A 403 9.88 25.75 -8.21
C MET A 403 11.32 26.13 -8.55
N ALA A 404 12.29 25.70 -7.73
CA ALA A 404 13.71 25.91 -8.00
C ALA A 404 14.16 25.21 -9.30
N LEU A 405 13.70 23.97 -9.55
CA LEU A 405 13.98 23.26 -10.79
C LEU A 405 13.32 23.91 -12.01
N THR A 406 12.05 24.29 -11.90
CA THR A 406 11.30 24.88 -13.01
C THR A 406 11.87 26.25 -13.39
N THR A 407 12.22 27.09 -12.41
CA THR A 407 12.91 28.37 -12.67
C THR A 407 14.31 28.18 -13.24
N LEU A 408 15.03 27.12 -12.85
CA LEU A 408 16.31 26.75 -13.46
C LEU A 408 16.12 26.41 -14.96
N PHE A 409 15.13 25.58 -15.29
CA PHE A 409 14.78 25.24 -16.67
C PHE A 409 14.29 26.45 -17.48
N PHE A 410 13.67 27.43 -16.82
CA PHE A 410 13.27 28.70 -17.42
C PHE A 410 14.40 29.74 -17.49
N HIS A 411 15.61 29.38 -17.05
CA HIS A 411 16.82 30.21 -17.02
C HIS A 411 16.73 31.45 -16.10
N GLU A 412 15.83 31.42 -15.11
CA GLU A 412 15.71 32.46 -14.08
C GLU A 412 16.60 32.13 -12.86
N TYR A 413 17.91 32.08 -13.07
CA TYR A 413 18.88 31.58 -12.08
C TYR A 413 18.81 32.28 -10.71
N GLN A 414 18.56 33.59 -10.68
CA GLN A 414 18.43 34.33 -9.42
C GLN A 414 17.19 33.91 -8.63
N LYS A 415 16.06 33.67 -9.31
CA LYS A 415 14.84 33.16 -8.68
C LYS A 415 15.03 31.71 -8.24
N SER A 416 15.68 30.88 -9.05
CA SER A 416 16.02 29.50 -8.68
C SER A 416 16.86 29.42 -7.41
N ALA A 417 17.84 30.31 -7.22
CA ALA A 417 18.66 30.35 -6.03
C ALA A 417 17.94 30.88 -4.76
N THR A 418 16.78 31.51 -4.91
CA THR A 418 16.03 32.17 -3.82
C THR A 418 14.66 31.56 -3.55
N ALA A 419 14.22 30.61 -4.38
CA ALA A 419 13.07 29.75 -4.18
C ALA A 419 13.25 28.89 -2.92
#